data_AF-A0A1H9EDC5-F1
#
_entry.id   AF-A0A1H9EDC5-F1
#
_cell.length_a   1.000
_cell.length_b   1.000
_cell.length_c   1.000
_cell.angle_alpha   90.00
_cell.angle_beta   90.00
_cell.angle_gamma   90.00
#
_symmetry.space_group_name_H-M   'P 1'
#
loop_
_entity.id
_entity.type
_entity.pdbx_description
1 polymer ?
#
loop_
_entity_poly.entity_id
_entity_poly.type
_entity_poly.pdbx_seq_one_letter_code
_entity_poly.pdbx_strand_id
1 'polypeptide(L)'
;IDVDADPTGTTFTWQINSATNVQIAGGATSGTSTTGNIDLQLNLTDPLVAGSISFDVTPINGNCTGATMTNVASITVNPIPGTPIGLLQDEVCSEETTNLTISAFPNIAGTMLEWVVLESQNVTGATPGTGLAPIQIQDVLVNTSDVQGYVKYRVTTKLGDCEGGFTDYIIFVDPLPKPVLLDGHICVNQATGTTYQSYILNTQLNNPNYTYDWFVFNTATSTFDPIAGATGSTYEVTTAGEYQVIVTNTLTGCIGESSATVIEVFPATGFTTTVTDAFTNNATITITVNPVGTGNLVYSIDGGAWQTSNVFTGVEAGVHTVLVSDLEGCTNL
;
A
#
# COMPACT_ATOMS: atom_id res chain seq x y z
N ILE A 1 31.67 36.74 12.92
CA ILE A 1 32.19 37.17 11.60
C ILE A 1 33.68 36.89 11.59
N ASP A 2 34.22 36.39 10.48
CA ASP A 2 35.66 36.28 10.24
C ASP A 2 36.05 37.33 9.18
N VAL A 3 37.05 38.15 9.47
CA VAL A 3 37.53 39.23 8.60
C VAL A 3 39.02 38.99 8.39
N ASP A 4 39.39 38.56 7.19
CA ASP A 4 40.79 38.30 6.83
C ASP A 4 41.45 39.59 6.27
N ALA A 5 42.76 39.74 6.50
CA ALA A 5 43.53 40.86 5.99
C ALA A 5 44.96 40.48 5.58
N ASP A 6 45.36 41.00 4.42
CA ASP A 6 46.74 41.08 3.93
C ASP A 6 47.17 42.57 3.94
N PRO A 7 48.22 42.99 4.67
CA PRO A 7 49.25 42.18 5.35
C PRO A 7 48.85 41.61 6.72
N THR A 8 49.48 40.49 7.07
CA THR A 8 49.40 39.85 8.39
C THR A 8 49.74 40.83 9.52
N GLY A 9 48.96 40.81 10.61
CA GLY A 9 49.13 41.73 11.75
C GLY A 9 48.21 42.96 11.70
N THR A 10 47.32 43.04 10.71
CA THR A 10 46.23 44.02 10.67
C THR A 10 45.23 43.76 11.80
N THR A 11 44.86 44.81 12.52
CA THR A 11 43.80 44.81 13.53
C THR A 11 42.54 45.48 12.98
N PHE A 12 41.37 45.10 13.49
CA PHE A 12 40.10 45.63 13.00
C PHE A 12 39.37 46.34 14.13
N THR A 13 39.16 47.65 14.00
CA THR A 13 38.17 48.34 14.84
C THR A 13 36.79 48.17 14.21
N TRP A 14 35.81 47.81 15.03
CA TRP A 14 34.45 47.56 14.57
C TRP A 14 33.44 48.23 15.49
N GLN A 15 32.28 48.57 14.92
CA GLN A 15 31.11 49.03 15.65
C GLN A 15 29.85 48.56 14.95
N ILE A 16 28.77 48.40 15.71
CA ILE A 16 27.45 48.10 15.15
C ILE A 16 26.94 49.35 14.44
N ASN A 17 26.54 49.20 13.18
CA ASN A 17 25.97 50.28 12.36
C ASN A 17 24.45 50.32 12.51
N SER A 18 23.79 49.18 12.26
CA SER A 18 22.33 49.08 12.36
C SER A 18 21.91 47.74 12.95
N ALA A 19 20.81 47.76 13.70
CA ALA A 19 20.13 46.56 14.19
C ALA A 19 18.62 46.76 14.03
N THR A 20 17.97 45.84 13.32
CA THR A 20 16.53 45.83 13.07
C THR A 20 15.94 44.54 13.60
N ASN A 21 14.96 44.65 14.49
CA ASN A 21 14.35 43.53 15.21
C ASN A 21 15.33 42.63 16.00
N VAL A 22 16.52 43.15 16.33
CA VAL A 22 17.55 42.44 17.11
C VAL A 22 17.95 43.31 18.29
N GLN A 23 18.13 42.69 19.46
CA GLN A 23 18.74 43.26 20.65
C GLN A 23 19.98 42.46 21.05
N ILE A 24 20.98 43.15 21.59
CA ILE A 24 22.24 42.54 22.01
C ILE A 24 22.07 42.07 23.45
N ALA A 25 22.04 40.75 23.63
CA ALA A 25 21.87 40.12 24.94
C ALA A 25 23.20 39.97 25.69
N GLY A 26 24.33 39.99 24.97
CA GLY A 26 25.67 39.87 25.54
C GLY A 26 26.77 40.18 24.52
N GLY A 27 27.91 40.68 25.01
CA GLY A 27 29.05 41.13 24.20
C GLY A 27 29.21 42.65 24.14
N ALA A 28 30.28 43.11 23.50
CA ALA A 28 30.56 44.53 23.31
C ALA A 28 29.82 45.08 22.10
N THR A 29 29.47 46.36 22.05
CA THR A 29 28.79 46.97 20.88
C THR A 29 29.77 47.62 19.88
N SER A 30 31.03 47.74 20.29
CA SER A 30 32.16 48.17 19.50
C SER A 30 33.45 47.63 20.14
N GLY A 31 34.54 47.54 19.37
CA GLY A 31 35.80 47.03 19.89
C GLY A 31 36.92 46.99 18.86
N THR A 32 38.03 46.38 19.27
CA THR A 32 39.17 46.08 18.38
C THR A 32 39.42 44.57 18.41
N SER A 33 39.45 43.95 17.24
CA SER A 33 39.76 42.53 17.07
C SER A 33 41.10 42.36 16.38
N THR A 34 41.99 41.58 16.98
CA THR A 34 43.30 41.22 16.42
C THR A 34 43.23 39.94 15.58
N THR A 35 42.13 39.19 15.70
CA THR A 35 41.91 37.93 14.99
C THR A 35 40.82 38.04 13.92
N GLY A 36 40.17 39.20 13.78
CA GLY A 36 39.02 39.38 12.89
C GLY A 36 37.69 38.88 13.48
N ASN A 37 37.72 38.11 14.58
CA ASN A 37 36.52 37.57 15.22
C ASN A 37 35.74 38.63 16.01
N ILE A 38 34.42 38.59 15.85
CA ILE A 38 33.45 39.40 16.61
C ILE A 38 32.39 38.43 17.14
N ASP A 39 32.30 38.33 18.47
CA ASP A 39 31.36 37.44 19.17
C ASP A 39 30.27 38.26 19.87
N LEU A 40 29.02 37.94 19.55
CA LEU A 40 27.83 38.61 20.07
C LEU A 40 26.75 37.58 20.39
N GLN A 41 26.05 37.79 21.49
CA GLN A 41 24.80 37.10 21.77
C GLN A 41 23.63 38.01 21.39
N LEU A 42 22.78 37.52 20.49
CA LEU A 42 21.68 38.27 19.91
C LEU A 42 20.36 37.61 20.28
N ASN A 43 19.38 38.43 20.65
CA ASN A 43 17.99 38.02 20.79
C ASN A 43 17.13 38.81 19.81
N LEU A 44 16.06 38.22 19.31
CA LEU A 44 15.05 38.99 18.58
C LEU A 44 14.20 39.82 19.55
N THR A 45 13.71 40.97 19.10
CA THR A 45 12.74 41.77 19.86
C THR A 45 11.30 41.30 19.60
N ASP A 46 10.98 40.95 18.36
CA ASP A 46 9.80 40.16 17.98
C ASP A 46 10.27 38.75 17.59
N PRO A 47 9.95 37.70 18.37
CA PRO A 47 10.41 36.34 18.14
C PRO A 47 9.78 35.66 16.91
N LEU A 48 8.89 36.32 16.17
CA LEU A 48 8.23 35.76 14.99
C LEU A 48 8.78 36.31 13.67
N VAL A 49 9.60 37.35 13.72
CA VAL A 49 10.10 38.07 12.54
C VAL A 49 11.63 37.98 12.51
N ALA A 50 12.20 37.72 11.34
CA ALA A 50 13.66 37.74 11.19
C ALA A 50 14.22 39.13 11.52
N GLY A 51 15.35 39.16 12.21
CA GLY A 51 16.09 40.38 12.50
C GLY A 51 17.36 40.47 11.67
N SER A 52 17.91 41.67 11.56
CA SER A 52 19.20 41.89 10.91
C SER A 52 20.09 42.81 11.75
N ILE A 53 21.40 42.55 11.71
CA ILE A 53 22.42 43.39 12.32
C ILE A 53 23.56 43.61 11.33
N SER A 54 24.08 44.83 11.25
CA SER A 54 25.20 45.19 10.38
C SER A 54 26.33 45.88 11.13
N PHE A 55 27.54 45.77 10.59
CA PHE A 55 28.77 46.28 11.20
C PHE A 55 29.51 47.21 10.26
N ASP A 56 30.13 48.23 10.84
CA ASP A 56 31.18 49.02 10.21
C ASP A 56 32.54 48.53 10.71
N VAL A 57 33.46 48.29 9.79
CA VAL A 57 34.78 47.73 10.08
C VAL A 57 35.85 48.61 9.46
N THR A 58 36.85 49.00 10.26
CA THR A 58 38.00 49.78 9.82
C THR A 58 39.27 48.99 10.10
N PRO A 59 40.05 48.62 9.07
CA PRO A 59 41.34 47.93 9.26
C PRO A 59 42.43 48.92 9.66
N ILE A 60 43.31 48.50 10.56
CA ILE A 60 44.43 49.27 11.09
C ILE A 60 45.68 48.39 11.09
N ASN A 61 46.72 48.80 10.36
CA ASN A 61 48.02 48.13 10.36
C ASN A 61 49.11 49.10 10.81
N GLY A 62 49.62 48.92 12.03
CA GLY A 62 50.51 49.88 12.69
C GLY A 62 49.83 51.25 12.85
N ASN A 63 50.39 52.28 12.18
CA ASN A 63 49.84 53.64 12.19
C ASN A 63 48.97 53.95 10.95
N CYS A 64 48.79 52.99 10.04
CA CYS A 64 48.01 53.16 8.83
C CYS A 64 46.55 52.73 9.10
N THR A 65 45.63 53.70 9.06
CA THR A 65 44.18 53.44 9.14
C THR A 65 43.62 53.34 7.72
N GLY A 66 43.04 52.20 7.38
CA GLY A 66 42.35 51.99 6.10
C GLY A 66 40.98 52.66 6.05
N ALA A 67 40.32 52.58 4.90
CA ALA A 67 38.95 53.09 4.76
C ALA A 67 37.97 52.27 5.61
N THR A 68 37.06 52.96 6.30
CA THR A 68 35.93 52.29 6.96
C THR A 68 35.02 51.68 5.90
N MET A 69 34.89 50.37 5.94
CA MET A 69 33.89 49.66 5.19
C MET A 69 32.60 49.73 6.00
N THR A 70 31.52 50.20 5.39
CA THR A 70 30.21 50.33 6.05
C THR A 70 29.28 49.19 5.65
N ASN A 71 28.48 48.69 6.59
CA ASN A 71 27.53 47.58 6.38
C ASN A 71 28.16 46.31 5.78
N VAL A 72 29.41 46.00 6.11
CA VAL A 72 30.23 44.98 5.42
C VAL A 72 29.79 43.54 5.70
N ALA A 73 29.01 43.33 6.77
CA ALA A 73 28.46 42.05 7.13
C ALA A 73 27.06 42.27 7.69
N SER A 74 26.03 41.96 6.89
CA SER A 74 24.67 41.86 7.41
C SER A 74 24.45 40.42 7.87
N ILE A 75 24.23 40.24 9.17
CA ILE A 75 23.84 38.95 9.75
C ILE A 75 22.33 38.96 9.90
N THR A 76 21.68 37.96 9.31
CA THR A 76 20.27 37.68 9.57
C THR A 76 20.16 36.77 10.78
N VAL A 77 19.36 37.18 11.76
CA VAL A 77 18.99 36.37 12.92
C VAL A 77 17.60 35.82 12.66
N ASN A 78 17.51 34.53 12.37
CA ASN A 78 16.23 33.86 12.18
C ASN A 78 15.57 33.57 13.52
N PRO A 79 14.23 33.64 13.60
CA PRO A 79 13.52 33.16 14.77
C PRO A 79 13.61 31.63 14.88
N ILE A 80 13.47 31.11 16.10
CA ILE A 80 13.34 29.67 16.33
C ILE A 80 11.95 29.27 15.86
N PRO A 81 11.83 28.35 14.88
CA PRO A 81 10.52 27.95 14.39
C PRO A 81 9.74 27.19 15.47
N GLY A 82 8.41 27.19 15.34
CA GLY A 82 7.51 26.62 16.34
C GLY A 82 7.53 25.09 16.45
N THR A 83 6.47 24.50 16.98
CA THR A 83 6.27 23.04 17.00
C THR A 83 5.34 22.62 15.85
N PRO A 84 5.56 21.45 15.23
CA PRO A 84 4.60 20.89 14.29
C PRO A 84 3.24 20.65 14.97
N ILE A 85 2.15 20.98 14.26
CA ILE A 85 0.76 20.78 14.69
C ILE A 85 -0.01 20.05 13.59
N GLY A 86 -0.91 19.16 13.99
CA GLY A 86 -1.70 18.34 13.07
C GLY A 86 -2.43 17.25 13.85
N LEU A 87 -3.15 16.37 13.14
CA LEU A 87 -3.80 15.23 13.76
C LEU A 87 -2.74 14.22 14.19
N LEU A 88 -2.63 13.94 15.50
CA LEU A 88 -1.54 13.11 16.04
C LEU A 88 -1.66 11.62 15.67
N GLN A 89 -2.87 11.16 15.37
CA GLN A 89 -3.18 9.78 15.03
C GLN A 89 -4.16 9.74 13.87
N ASP A 90 -3.85 8.92 12.87
CA ASP A 90 -4.72 8.66 11.73
C ASP A 90 -4.82 7.15 11.49
N GLU A 91 -5.88 6.70 10.83
CA GLU A 91 -6.14 5.29 10.55
C GLU A 91 -6.57 5.15 9.09
N VAL A 92 -5.87 4.31 8.34
CA VAL A 92 -6.08 4.11 6.90
C VAL A 92 -6.11 2.62 6.57
N CYS A 93 -6.74 2.26 5.46
CA CYS A 93 -6.63 0.90 4.95
C CYS A 93 -5.30 0.71 4.21
N SER A 94 -4.79 -0.52 4.19
CA SER A 94 -3.61 -0.86 3.40
C SER A 94 -3.83 -0.51 1.92
N GLU A 95 -2.78 0.05 1.30
CA GLU A 95 -2.73 0.57 -0.07
C GLU A 95 -3.46 1.90 -0.28
N GLU A 96 -4.06 2.49 0.74
CA GLU A 96 -4.56 3.87 0.67
C GLU A 96 -3.43 4.89 0.80
N THR A 97 -3.62 6.03 0.15
CA THR A 97 -2.72 7.19 0.30
C THR A 97 -3.04 7.89 1.60
N THR A 98 -2.05 8.06 2.46
CA THR A 98 -2.17 8.89 3.67
C THR A 98 -2.46 10.34 3.31
N ASN A 99 -3.16 11.07 4.17
CA ASN A 99 -3.45 12.49 3.95
C ASN A 99 -3.19 13.29 5.23
N LEU A 100 -2.02 13.06 5.81
CA LEU A 100 -1.66 13.67 7.08
C LEU A 100 -1.21 15.13 6.86
N THR A 101 -2.13 16.06 7.15
CA THR A 101 -1.88 17.50 7.09
C THR A 101 -1.12 17.98 8.33
N ILE A 102 0.05 18.57 8.13
CA ILE A 102 0.89 19.07 9.22
C ILE A 102 1.29 20.52 8.95
N SER A 103 1.12 21.38 9.95
CA SER A 103 1.56 22.78 9.93
C SER A 103 2.50 23.04 11.10
N ALA A 104 2.89 24.30 11.33
CA ALA A 104 3.72 24.72 12.46
C ALA A 104 3.03 25.84 13.25
N PHE A 105 3.18 25.80 14.58
CA PHE A 105 2.73 26.87 15.47
C PHE A 105 3.83 27.28 16.46
N PRO A 106 4.14 28.58 16.62
CA PRO A 106 3.60 29.71 15.87
C PRO A 106 3.95 29.64 14.37
N ASN A 107 3.08 30.21 13.52
CA ASN A 107 3.29 30.21 12.08
C ASN A 107 4.32 31.29 11.72
N ILE A 108 5.55 30.85 11.43
CA ILE A 108 6.63 31.70 10.94
C ILE A 108 6.83 31.39 9.46
N ALA A 109 6.73 32.43 8.63
CA ALA A 109 6.89 32.30 7.18
C ALA A 109 8.26 31.70 6.83
N GLY A 110 8.26 30.72 5.92
CA GLY A 110 9.49 30.01 5.52
C GLY A 110 9.87 28.82 6.40
N THR A 111 9.09 28.51 7.45
CA THR A 111 9.30 27.31 8.26
C THR A 111 9.18 26.06 7.39
N MET A 112 10.25 25.27 7.34
CA MET A 112 10.27 23.94 6.76
C MET A 112 9.93 22.90 7.83
N LEU A 113 9.25 21.85 7.41
CA LEU A 113 9.01 20.63 8.17
C LEU A 113 9.85 19.53 7.54
N GLU A 114 10.67 18.88 8.36
CA GLU A 114 11.44 17.69 8.00
C GLU A 114 10.90 16.52 8.80
N TRP A 115 10.64 15.40 8.14
CA TRP A 115 10.14 14.20 8.80
C TRP A 115 10.99 12.98 8.51
N VAL A 116 11.13 12.14 9.52
CA VAL A 116 11.80 10.86 9.46
C VAL A 116 10.87 9.75 9.95
N VAL A 117 11.03 8.56 9.39
CA VAL A 117 10.35 7.35 9.87
C VAL A 117 11.13 6.83 11.08
N LEU A 118 10.54 6.92 12.26
CA LEU A 118 11.16 6.44 13.50
C LEU A 118 10.99 4.94 13.68
N GLU A 119 9.80 4.44 13.39
CA GLU A 119 9.40 3.08 13.63
C GLU A 119 8.30 2.68 12.64
N SER A 120 8.35 1.44 12.17
CA SER A 120 7.24 0.82 11.45
C SER A 120 7.08 -0.63 11.89
N GLN A 121 5.83 -1.05 12.11
CA GLN A 121 5.50 -2.42 12.45
C GLN A 121 4.44 -2.93 11.48
N ASN A 122 4.74 -4.06 10.81
CA ASN A 122 3.88 -4.69 9.81
C ASN A 122 3.49 -3.79 8.63
N VAL A 123 4.15 -2.64 8.45
CA VAL A 123 3.84 -1.67 7.39
C VAL A 123 5.08 -1.34 6.57
N THR A 124 4.90 -1.23 5.25
CA THR A 124 5.91 -0.74 4.30
C THR A 124 5.36 0.48 3.54
N GLY A 125 6.24 1.18 2.80
CA GLY A 125 5.85 2.34 1.98
C GLY A 125 6.06 3.71 2.64
N ALA A 126 6.43 3.75 3.92
CA ALA A 126 6.74 4.98 4.63
C ALA A 126 8.06 5.60 4.16
N THR A 127 8.08 6.90 3.88
CA THR A 127 9.26 7.62 3.38
C THR A 127 9.56 8.88 4.20
N PRO A 128 10.85 9.20 4.46
CA PRO A 128 11.24 10.48 5.02
C PRO A 128 11.11 11.59 3.96
N GLY A 129 11.03 12.85 4.40
CA GLY A 129 10.96 13.97 3.48
C GLY A 129 11.01 15.34 4.15
N THR A 130 10.85 16.36 3.33
CA THR A 130 10.88 17.77 3.74
C THR A 130 9.90 18.60 2.94
N GLY A 131 9.35 19.67 3.51
CA GLY A 131 8.53 20.63 2.78
C GLY A 131 8.28 21.92 3.55
N LEU A 132 7.81 22.96 2.86
CA LEU A 132 7.36 24.20 3.53
C LEU A 132 6.02 23.96 4.22
N ALA A 133 5.86 24.44 5.46
CA ALA A 133 4.60 24.33 6.18
C ALA A 133 3.48 25.14 5.50
N PRO A 134 2.24 24.62 5.40
CA PRO A 134 1.81 23.27 5.76
C PRO A 134 2.20 22.20 4.71
N ILE A 135 2.52 21.00 5.16
CA ILE A 135 2.81 19.81 4.33
C ILE A 135 1.66 18.81 4.37
N GLN A 136 1.63 17.91 3.38
CA GLN A 136 0.88 16.65 3.43
C GLN A 136 1.87 15.50 3.31
N ILE A 137 1.84 14.56 4.25
CA ILE A 137 2.49 13.26 4.06
C ILE A 137 1.48 12.39 3.31
N GLN A 138 1.86 11.97 2.10
CA GLN A 138 1.04 11.21 1.14
C GLN A 138 1.69 9.87 0.80
N ASP A 139 2.28 9.22 1.79
CA ASP A 139 2.81 7.87 1.64
C ASP A 139 1.65 6.89 1.36
N VAL A 140 1.89 5.94 0.47
CA VAL A 140 1.00 4.79 0.24
C VAL A 140 1.49 3.66 1.12
N LEU A 141 0.75 3.36 2.19
CA LEU A 141 1.19 2.42 3.20
C LEU A 141 0.60 1.03 2.97
N VAL A 142 1.43 0.01 3.00
CA VAL A 142 0.99 -1.39 2.77
C VAL A 142 1.16 -2.20 4.05
N ASN A 143 0.06 -2.74 4.57
CA ASN A 143 0.08 -3.70 5.68
C ASN A 143 0.50 -5.09 5.15
N THR A 144 1.49 -5.68 5.80
CA THR A 144 2.14 -6.95 5.42
C THR A 144 1.71 -8.13 6.29
N SER A 145 0.73 -7.94 7.16
CA SER A 145 0.20 -8.93 8.10
C SER A 145 -1.33 -8.95 8.10
N ASP A 146 -1.92 -9.84 8.90
CA ASP A 146 -3.37 -9.92 9.10
C ASP A 146 -3.84 -9.21 10.39
N VAL A 147 -2.94 -8.44 11.02
CA VAL A 147 -3.26 -7.58 12.18
C VAL A 147 -2.96 -6.12 11.83
N GLN A 148 -3.60 -5.19 12.54
CA GLN A 148 -3.31 -3.76 12.37
C GLN A 148 -1.81 -3.48 12.59
N GLY A 149 -1.22 -2.73 11.66
CA GLY A 149 0.15 -2.24 11.72
C GLY A 149 0.19 -0.74 12.00
N TYR A 150 1.40 -0.18 12.14
CA TYR A 150 1.54 1.27 12.26
C TYR A 150 2.88 1.79 11.73
N VAL A 151 2.91 3.10 11.46
CA VAL A 151 4.12 3.87 11.18
C VAL A 151 4.16 5.08 12.09
N LYS A 152 5.34 5.37 12.66
CA LYS A 152 5.57 6.55 13.49
C LYS A 152 6.53 7.51 12.79
N TYR A 153 6.03 8.70 12.44
CA TYR A 153 6.82 9.80 11.92
C TYR A 153 7.23 10.74 13.05
N ARG A 154 8.47 11.22 13.01
CA ARG A 154 8.86 12.42 13.76
C ARG A 154 9.02 13.56 12.80
N VAL A 155 8.27 14.63 13.03
CA VAL A 155 8.35 15.86 12.26
C VAL A 155 9.04 16.90 13.10
N THR A 156 9.99 17.62 12.52
CA THR A 156 10.80 18.66 13.16
C THR A 156 10.70 19.93 12.33
N THR A 157 10.56 21.08 12.98
CA THR A 157 10.56 22.38 12.29
C THR A 157 11.98 22.90 12.11
N LYS A 158 12.25 23.52 10.95
CA LYS A 158 13.52 24.18 10.63
C LYS A 158 13.29 25.51 9.92
N LEU A 159 14.11 26.51 10.23
CA LEU A 159 14.13 27.80 9.54
C LEU A 159 15.60 28.23 9.34
N GLY A 160 16.13 27.94 8.15
CA GLY A 160 17.58 27.96 7.94
C GLY A 160 18.24 26.91 8.83
N ASP A 161 19.26 27.31 9.59
CA ASP A 161 19.97 26.43 10.54
C ASP A 161 19.30 26.37 11.92
N CYS A 162 18.23 27.15 12.15
CA CYS A 162 17.50 27.12 13.41
C CYS A 162 16.54 25.91 13.44
N GLU A 163 16.77 24.98 14.36
CA GLU A 163 15.87 23.88 14.67
C GLU A 163 14.87 24.29 15.75
N GLY A 164 13.59 23.99 15.53
CA GLY A 164 12.52 24.25 16.48
C GLY A 164 12.11 23.01 17.26
N GLY A 165 10.81 22.90 17.53
CA GLY A 165 10.25 21.72 18.19
C GLY A 165 10.01 20.54 17.24
N PHE A 166 9.74 19.38 17.83
CA PHE A 166 9.29 18.19 17.11
C PHE A 166 7.99 17.65 17.68
N THR A 167 7.24 16.95 16.84
CA THR A 167 6.02 16.23 17.21
C THR A 167 6.04 14.85 16.53
N ASP A 168 5.66 13.82 17.28
CA ASP A 168 5.54 12.46 16.75
C ASP A 168 4.08 12.22 16.30
N TYR A 169 3.92 11.65 15.11
CA TYR A 169 2.63 11.31 14.49
C TYR A 169 2.59 9.81 14.22
N ILE A 170 1.46 9.16 14.51
CA ILE A 170 1.29 7.72 14.32
C ILE A 170 0.16 7.48 13.33
N ILE A 171 0.43 6.69 12.30
CA ILE A 171 -0.59 6.23 11.35
C ILE A 171 -0.80 4.74 11.57
N PHE A 172 -2.00 4.34 11.93
CA PHE A 172 -2.44 2.95 11.98
C PHE A 172 -2.89 2.51 10.58
N VAL A 173 -2.51 1.29 10.20
CA VAL A 173 -2.80 0.76 8.86
C VAL A 173 -3.48 -0.58 9.02
N ASP A 174 -4.75 -0.65 8.62
CA ASP A 174 -5.55 -1.86 8.71
C ASP A 174 -5.32 -2.78 7.51
N PRO A 175 -5.25 -4.11 7.73
CA PRO A 175 -5.13 -5.06 6.64
C PRO A 175 -6.44 -5.13 5.84
N LEU A 176 -6.33 -5.30 4.52
CA LEU A 176 -7.48 -5.57 3.67
C LEU A 176 -8.00 -7.00 3.92
N PRO A 177 -9.33 -7.23 3.89
CA PRO A 177 -9.87 -8.57 3.72
C PRO A 177 -9.30 -9.23 2.46
N LYS A 178 -8.94 -10.53 2.52
CA LYS A 178 -8.37 -11.27 1.39
C LYS A 178 -9.24 -12.47 1.03
N PRO A 179 -10.43 -12.28 0.43
CA PRO A 179 -11.24 -13.39 -0.04
C PRO A 179 -10.51 -14.15 -1.15
N VAL A 180 -10.65 -15.48 -1.17
CA VAL A 180 -10.11 -16.32 -2.24
C VAL A 180 -11.23 -17.18 -2.81
N LEU A 181 -11.68 -16.84 -4.01
CA LEU A 181 -12.60 -17.69 -4.76
C LEU A 181 -11.84 -18.63 -5.71
N LEU A 182 -12.41 -19.80 -5.94
CA LEU A 182 -11.90 -20.79 -6.88
C LEU A 182 -12.91 -21.00 -7.99
N ASP A 183 -12.42 -21.06 -9.22
CA ASP A 183 -13.21 -21.46 -10.38
C ASP A 183 -13.83 -22.84 -10.17
N GLY A 184 -14.98 -23.06 -10.78
CA GLY A 184 -15.72 -24.32 -10.62
C GLY A 184 -16.71 -24.58 -11.73
N HIS A 185 -17.58 -25.55 -11.48
CA HIS A 185 -18.55 -26.02 -12.45
C HIS A 185 -19.84 -26.48 -11.80
N ILE A 186 -20.92 -26.37 -12.56
CA ILE A 186 -22.22 -26.94 -12.23
C ILE A 186 -22.57 -28.04 -13.22
N CYS A 187 -23.34 -29.03 -12.78
CA CYS A 187 -23.81 -30.08 -13.67
C CYS A 187 -25.23 -29.78 -14.13
N VAL A 188 -25.40 -29.69 -15.46
CA VAL A 188 -26.65 -29.27 -16.10
C VAL A 188 -27.13 -30.36 -17.03
N ASN A 189 -28.43 -30.63 -17.02
CA ASN A 189 -29.03 -31.51 -18.03
C ASN A 189 -29.16 -30.75 -19.36
N GLN A 190 -28.47 -31.23 -20.40
CA GLN A 190 -28.42 -30.55 -21.70
C GLN A 190 -29.79 -30.36 -22.36
N ALA A 191 -30.73 -31.29 -22.15
CA ALA A 191 -32.04 -31.24 -22.79
C ALA A 191 -33.00 -30.26 -22.10
N THR A 192 -32.90 -30.12 -20.77
CA THR A 192 -33.81 -29.31 -19.97
C THR A 192 -33.22 -27.98 -19.51
N GLY A 193 -31.89 -27.83 -19.57
CA GLY A 193 -31.17 -26.69 -18.98
C GLY A 193 -31.22 -26.65 -17.46
N THR A 194 -31.67 -27.73 -16.80
CA THR A 194 -31.82 -27.75 -15.35
C THR A 194 -30.53 -28.17 -14.67
N THR A 195 -30.04 -27.34 -13.77
CA THR A 195 -28.93 -27.66 -12.86
C THR A 195 -29.39 -28.70 -11.84
N TYR A 196 -28.64 -29.79 -11.72
CA TYR A 196 -28.89 -30.83 -10.72
C TYR A 196 -27.76 -30.97 -9.70
N GLN A 197 -26.61 -30.35 -9.97
CA GLN A 197 -25.52 -30.18 -9.02
C GLN A 197 -25.01 -28.74 -9.10
N SER A 198 -25.13 -28.02 -7.98
CA SER A 198 -24.65 -26.66 -7.81
C SER A 198 -23.17 -26.62 -7.41
N TYR A 199 -22.61 -25.42 -7.40
CA TYR A 199 -21.25 -25.16 -6.92
C TYR A 199 -21.29 -24.13 -5.80
N ILE A 200 -20.47 -24.31 -4.75
CA ILE A 200 -20.41 -23.37 -3.63
C ILE A 200 -19.14 -22.54 -3.79
N LEU A 201 -19.31 -21.26 -4.11
CA LEU A 201 -18.23 -20.28 -3.99
C LEU A 201 -18.02 -19.97 -2.51
N ASN A 202 -16.80 -20.08 -2.03
CA ASN A 202 -16.45 -19.89 -0.63
C ASN A 202 -15.26 -18.95 -0.52
N THR A 203 -15.44 -17.82 0.18
CA THR A 203 -14.42 -16.80 0.39
C THR A 203 -13.18 -17.25 1.17
N GLN A 204 -13.26 -18.40 1.85
CA GLN A 204 -12.27 -18.88 2.82
C GLN A 204 -12.11 -17.97 4.05
N LEU A 205 -13.05 -17.06 4.27
CA LEU A 205 -13.06 -16.14 5.40
C LEU A 205 -14.10 -16.55 6.44
N ASN A 206 -13.76 -16.39 7.71
CA ASN A 206 -14.61 -16.75 8.86
C ASN A 206 -14.70 -15.66 9.93
N ASN A 207 -14.29 -14.43 9.61
CA ASN A 207 -14.30 -13.30 10.54
C ASN A 207 -15.75 -12.79 10.75
N PRO A 208 -16.26 -12.70 11.99
CA PRO A 208 -17.62 -12.25 12.26
C PRO A 208 -17.87 -10.76 11.96
N ASN A 209 -16.82 -9.96 11.82
CA ASN A 209 -16.92 -8.53 11.49
C ASN A 209 -16.95 -8.28 9.98
N TYR A 210 -16.91 -9.32 9.15
CA TYR A 210 -16.99 -9.19 7.71
C TYR A 210 -18.42 -9.29 7.21
N THR A 211 -18.79 -8.38 6.32
CA THR A 211 -20.00 -8.47 5.50
C THR A 211 -19.61 -8.81 4.07
N TYR A 212 -20.51 -9.49 3.37
CA TYR A 212 -20.28 -10.00 2.03
C TYR A 212 -21.37 -9.47 1.12
N ASP A 213 -20.98 -8.89 -0.01
CA ASP A 213 -21.88 -8.51 -1.09
C ASP A 213 -21.45 -9.29 -2.33
N TRP A 214 -22.37 -10.11 -2.87
CA TRP A 214 -22.10 -10.93 -4.04
C TRP A 214 -22.67 -10.30 -5.31
N PHE A 215 -21.95 -10.49 -6.41
CA PHE A 215 -22.28 -9.94 -7.72
C PHE A 215 -22.11 -10.99 -8.81
N VAL A 216 -22.85 -10.83 -9.89
CA VAL A 216 -22.71 -11.63 -11.12
C VAL A 216 -22.40 -10.70 -12.29
N PHE A 217 -21.47 -11.10 -13.15
CA PHE A 217 -21.10 -10.33 -14.32
C PHE A 217 -22.23 -10.35 -15.36
N ASN A 218 -22.71 -9.16 -15.71
CA ASN A 218 -23.68 -8.95 -16.76
C ASN A 218 -22.96 -8.61 -18.07
N THR A 219 -22.95 -9.56 -19.00
CA THR A 219 -22.29 -9.40 -20.30
C THR A 219 -22.93 -8.34 -21.20
N ALA A 220 -24.20 -8.00 -20.99
CA ALA A 220 -24.89 -6.98 -21.78
C ALA A 220 -24.43 -5.56 -21.39
N THR A 221 -24.14 -5.33 -20.12
CA THR A 221 -23.70 -4.03 -19.58
C THR A 221 -22.19 -3.97 -19.33
N SER A 222 -21.51 -5.12 -19.36
CA SER A 222 -20.10 -5.27 -18.94
C SER A 222 -19.85 -4.78 -17.51
N THR A 223 -20.81 -5.04 -16.61
CA THR A 223 -20.75 -4.65 -15.18
C THR A 223 -21.12 -5.81 -14.28
N PHE A 224 -20.68 -5.75 -13.02
CA PHE A 224 -21.13 -6.66 -11.97
C PHE A 224 -22.45 -6.17 -11.36
N ASP A 225 -23.51 -6.96 -11.49
CA ASP A 225 -24.82 -6.66 -10.93
C ASP A 225 -24.99 -7.36 -9.58
N PRO A 226 -25.55 -6.69 -8.55
CA PRO A 226 -25.67 -7.25 -7.22
C PRO A 226 -26.66 -8.43 -7.16
N ILE A 227 -26.30 -9.47 -6.43
CA ILE A 227 -27.14 -10.63 -6.17
C ILE A 227 -27.91 -10.39 -4.87
N ALA A 228 -29.20 -10.05 -5.00
CA ALA A 228 -30.03 -9.70 -3.87
C ALA A 228 -30.13 -10.82 -2.82
N GLY A 229 -29.80 -10.51 -1.56
CA GLY A 229 -29.93 -11.42 -0.42
C GLY A 229 -28.75 -12.37 -0.22
N ALA A 230 -27.75 -12.36 -1.11
CA ALA A 230 -26.51 -13.11 -0.93
C ALA A 230 -25.56 -12.33 -0.01
N THR A 231 -25.57 -12.65 1.29
CA THR A 231 -24.74 -11.97 2.30
C THR A 231 -23.85 -12.90 3.13
N GLY A 232 -23.83 -14.19 2.78
CA GLY A 232 -23.01 -15.19 3.46
C GLY A 232 -21.55 -15.16 3.01
N SER A 233 -20.66 -15.75 3.81
CA SER A 233 -19.26 -16.02 3.42
C SER A 233 -19.12 -17.05 2.30
N THR A 234 -20.23 -17.70 1.94
CA THR A 234 -20.37 -18.61 0.81
C THR A 234 -21.61 -18.25 -0.02
N TYR A 235 -21.56 -18.56 -1.32
CA TYR A 235 -22.69 -18.41 -2.22
C TYR A 235 -22.86 -19.67 -3.08
N GLU A 236 -24.09 -20.20 -3.11
CA GLU A 236 -24.43 -21.36 -3.93
C GLU A 236 -24.83 -20.91 -5.34
N VAL A 237 -24.06 -21.35 -6.32
CA VAL A 237 -24.22 -21.03 -7.73
C VAL A 237 -24.97 -22.15 -8.44
N THR A 238 -26.02 -21.78 -9.16
CA THR A 238 -26.85 -22.70 -9.95
C THR A 238 -26.86 -22.38 -11.44
N THR A 239 -26.16 -21.33 -11.87
CA THR A 239 -26.03 -20.92 -13.27
C THR A 239 -24.57 -20.64 -13.58
N ALA A 240 -24.10 -20.93 -14.79
CA ALA A 240 -22.75 -20.51 -15.18
C ALA A 240 -22.64 -18.98 -15.30
N GLY A 241 -21.45 -18.47 -15.06
CA GLY A 241 -21.15 -17.05 -15.09
C GLY A 241 -19.86 -16.71 -14.35
N GLU A 242 -19.47 -15.45 -14.44
CA GLU A 242 -18.42 -14.88 -13.61
C GLU A 242 -19.05 -14.21 -12.39
N TYR A 243 -18.54 -14.52 -11.21
CA TYR A 243 -19.05 -14.05 -9.93
C TYR A 243 -17.97 -13.27 -9.19
N GLN A 244 -18.37 -12.22 -8.50
CA GLN A 244 -17.50 -11.41 -7.64
C GLN A 244 -18.08 -11.35 -6.24
N VAL A 245 -17.21 -11.29 -5.25
CA VAL A 245 -17.56 -10.96 -3.87
C VAL A 245 -16.77 -9.73 -3.44
N ILE A 246 -17.46 -8.78 -2.84
CA ILE A 246 -16.86 -7.66 -2.12
C ILE A 246 -17.05 -7.95 -0.63
N VAL A 247 -15.96 -7.90 0.12
CA VAL A 247 -15.91 -8.16 1.55
C VAL A 247 -15.52 -6.89 2.27
N THR A 248 -16.37 -6.44 3.19
CA THR A 248 -16.14 -5.22 3.97
C THR A 248 -15.90 -5.59 5.42
N ASN A 249 -14.81 -5.10 6.00
CA ASN A 249 -14.61 -5.13 7.45
C ASN A 249 -15.43 -4.02 8.10
N THR A 250 -16.45 -4.40 8.87
CA THR A 250 -17.37 -3.43 9.49
C THR A 250 -16.75 -2.60 10.63
N LEU A 251 -15.59 -3.00 11.15
CA LEU A 251 -14.88 -2.22 12.16
C LEU A 251 -14.00 -1.13 11.55
N THR A 252 -13.27 -1.46 10.47
CA THR A 252 -12.25 -0.59 9.87
C THR A 252 -12.74 0.09 8.59
N GLY A 253 -13.82 -0.40 7.99
CA GLY A 253 -14.30 0.05 6.67
C GLY A 253 -13.49 -0.49 5.49
N CYS A 254 -12.39 -1.22 5.72
CA CYS A 254 -11.54 -1.73 4.66
C CYS A 254 -12.23 -2.81 3.83
N ILE A 255 -12.02 -2.74 2.51
CA ILE A 255 -12.68 -3.59 1.53
C ILE A 255 -11.64 -4.47 0.82
N GLY A 256 -12.03 -5.71 0.55
CA GLY A 256 -11.31 -6.61 -0.34
C GLY A 256 -12.28 -7.29 -1.31
N GLU A 257 -11.77 -7.71 -2.46
CA GLU A 257 -12.59 -8.33 -3.50
C GLU A 257 -11.91 -9.57 -4.09
N SER A 258 -12.73 -10.47 -4.66
CA SER A 258 -12.25 -11.64 -5.40
C SER A 258 -13.31 -12.05 -6.42
N SER A 259 -12.89 -12.64 -7.53
CA SER A 259 -13.77 -13.18 -8.57
C SER A 259 -13.42 -14.63 -8.92
N ALA A 260 -14.41 -15.34 -9.45
CA ALA A 260 -14.25 -16.69 -9.99
C ALA A 260 -15.26 -16.96 -11.11
N THR A 261 -14.90 -17.89 -11.99
CA THR A 261 -15.74 -18.35 -13.10
C THR A 261 -16.36 -19.70 -12.79
N VAL A 262 -17.66 -19.81 -13.04
CA VAL A 262 -18.40 -21.07 -12.97
C VAL A 262 -18.88 -21.46 -14.36
N ILE A 263 -18.56 -22.67 -14.81
CA ILE A 263 -18.96 -23.20 -16.12
C ILE A 263 -20.04 -24.27 -16.02
N GLU A 264 -20.73 -24.54 -17.13
CA GLU A 264 -21.66 -25.67 -17.23
C GLU A 264 -20.94 -26.93 -17.73
N VAL A 265 -21.27 -28.05 -17.11
CA VAL A 265 -20.86 -29.38 -17.57
C VAL A 265 -22.10 -30.20 -17.86
N PHE A 266 -22.19 -30.67 -19.10
CA PHE A 266 -23.25 -31.55 -19.56
C PHE A 266 -22.76 -33.00 -19.43
N PRO A 267 -23.52 -33.87 -18.75
CA PRO A 267 -23.11 -35.25 -18.55
C PRO A 267 -23.19 -36.04 -19.86
N ALA A 268 -22.33 -37.05 -19.99
CA ALA A 268 -22.62 -38.12 -20.94
C ALA A 268 -23.83 -38.92 -20.44
N THR A 269 -24.70 -39.34 -21.36
CA THR A 269 -25.95 -40.03 -20.99
C THR A 269 -26.03 -41.46 -21.49
N GLY A 270 -25.04 -41.92 -22.27
CA GLY A 270 -24.97 -43.29 -22.71
C GLY A 270 -23.65 -43.61 -23.40
N PHE A 271 -23.32 -44.90 -23.44
CA PHE A 271 -22.20 -45.42 -24.19
C PHE A 271 -22.54 -46.77 -24.81
N THR A 272 -21.74 -47.15 -25.79
CA THR A 272 -21.74 -48.47 -26.40
C THR A 272 -20.33 -49.02 -26.39
N THR A 273 -20.19 -50.34 -26.46
CA THR A 273 -18.89 -50.99 -26.55
C THR A 273 -18.78 -51.76 -27.86
N THR A 274 -17.59 -51.74 -28.44
CA THR A 274 -17.23 -52.60 -29.57
C THR A 274 -16.10 -53.50 -29.11
N VAL A 275 -16.19 -54.79 -29.43
CA VAL A 275 -15.22 -55.79 -29.02
C VAL A 275 -14.61 -56.42 -30.27
N THR A 276 -13.30 -56.35 -30.40
CA THR A 276 -12.53 -57.12 -31.40
C THR A 276 -11.81 -58.27 -30.72
N ASP A 277 -11.59 -59.35 -31.47
CA ASP A 277 -11.02 -60.61 -30.94
C ASP A 277 -11.82 -61.16 -29.75
N ALA A 278 -13.15 -61.04 -29.82
CA ALA A 278 -14.05 -61.53 -28.79
C ALA A 278 -13.85 -63.03 -28.51
N PHE A 279 -14.03 -63.43 -27.25
CA PHE A 279 -13.81 -64.79 -26.75
C PHE A 279 -12.36 -65.30 -26.84
N THR A 280 -11.40 -64.41 -27.07
CA THR A 280 -9.97 -64.68 -26.87
C THR A 280 -9.51 -64.14 -25.52
N ASN A 281 -8.33 -64.57 -25.04
CA ASN A 281 -7.69 -63.99 -23.85
C ASN A 281 -6.87 -62.73 -24.18
N ASN A 282 -7.21 -62.04 -25.28
CA ASN A 282 -6.52 -60.85 -25.74
C ASN A 282 -7.49 -59.90 -26.48
N ALA A 283 -8.75 -59.86 -26.04
CA ALA A 283 -9.76 -59.03 -26.67
C ALA A 283 -9.43 -57.54 -26.50
N THR A 284 -9.93 -56.73 -27.43
CA THR A 284 -9.87 -55.26 -27.32
C THR A 284 -11.28 -54.70 -27.22
N ILE A 285 -11.55 -53.94 -26.16
CA ILE A 285 -12.82 -53.26 -25.93
C ILE A 285 -12.61 -51.77 -26.20
N THR A 286 -13.39 -51.23 -27.12
CA THR A 286 -13.44 -49.78 -27.40
C THR A 286 -14.79 -49.22 -26.99
N ILE A 287 -14.77 -48.18 -26.16
CA ILE A 287 -15.95 -47.52 -25.63
C ILE A 287 -16.26 -46.30 -26.50
N THR A 288 -17.50 -46.22 -26.99
CA THR A 288 -17.99 -45.07 -27.75
C THR A 288 -19.12 -44.41 -26.98
N VAL A 289 -18.89 -43.19 -26.52
CA VAL A 289 -19.85 -42.42 -25.71
C VAL A 289 -20.68 -41.55 -26.63
N ASN A 290 -22.00 -41.63 -26.50
CA ASN A 290 -22.94 -40.81 -27.25
C ASN A 290 -24.29 -40.73 -26.52
N PRO A 291 -24.79 -39.53 -26.18
CA PRO A 291 -24.11 -38.23 -26.22
C PRO A 291 -22.84 -38.18 -25.35
N VAL A 292 -21.79 -37.51 -25.85
CA VAL A 292 -20.47 -37.42 -25.19
C VAL A 292 -20.46 -36.50 -23.97
N GLY A 293 -21.39 -35.54 -23.87
CA GLY A 293 -21.35 -34.51 -22.84
C GLY A 293 -20.22 -33.49 -23.07
N THR A 294 -19.89 -32.71 -22.05
CA THR A 294 -18.75 -31.76 -22.07
C THR A 294 -17.72 -32.02 -20.98
N GLY A 295 -17.97 -32.97 -20.08
CA GLY A 295 -17.02 -33.38 -19.05
C GLY A 295 -15.80 -34.12 -19.62
N ASN A 296 -14.71 -34.09 -18.87
CA ASN A 296 -13.48 -34.81 -19.19
C ASN A 296 -13.62 -36.29 -18.82
N LEU A 297 -14.01 -37.10 -19.81
CA LEU A 297 -14.36 -38.51 -19.58
C LEU A 297 -13.17 -39.38 -19.17
N VAL A 298 -13.45 -40.31 -18.26
CA VAL A 298 -12.57 -41.39 -17.81
C VAL A 298 -13.31 -42.71 -17.82
N TYR A 299 -12.55 -43.79 -18.01
CA TYR A 299 -13.07 -45.13 -18.26
C TYR A 299 -12.45 -46.14 -17.30
N SER A 300 -13.23 -47.12 -16.87
CA SER A 300 -12.76 -48.25 -16.06
C SER A 300 -13.40 -49.54 -16.55
N ILE A 301 -12.65 -50.64 -16.42
CA ILE A 301 -13.16 -52.00 -16.64
C ILE A 301 -13.04 -52.79 -15.33
N ASP A 302 -14.10 -53.49 -14.97
CA ASP A 302 -14.22 -54.33 -13.77
C ASP A 302 -13.88 -53.63 -12.45
N GLY A 303 -14.07 -52.32 -12.38
CA GLY A 303 -13.70 -51.51 -11.21
C GLY A 303 -12.19 -51.34 -11.04
N GLY A 304 -11.40 -51.59 -12.08
CA GLY A 304 -9.97 -51.32 -12.13
C GLY A 304 -9.64 -49.82 -12.12
N ALA A 305 -8.35 -49.51 -12.27
CA ALA A 305 -7.88 -48.12 -12.32
C ALA A 305 -8.53 -47.36 -13.48
N TRP A 306 -8.93 -46.11 -13.20
CA TRP A 306 -9.46 -45.21 -14.20
C TRP A 306 -8.37 -44.78 -15.18
N GLN A 307 -8.73 -44.70 -16.47
CA GLN A 307 -7.85 -44.21 -17.54
C GLN A 307 -8.61 -43.25 -18.45
N THR A 308 -7.88 -42.34 -19.11
CA THR A 308 -8.46 -41.39 -20.09
C THR A 308 -8.67 -42.01 -21.47
N SER A 309 -7.99 -43.12 -21.77
CA SER A 309 -8.19 -43.84 -23.03
C SER A 309 -9.49 -44.65 -22.97
N ASN A 310 -10.30 -44.54 -24.01
CA ASN A 310 -11.53 -45.31 -24.19
C ASN A 310 -11.28 -46.74 -24.74
N VAL A 311 -10.01 -47.15 -24.86
CA VAL A 311 -9.62 -48.46 -25.42
C VAL A 311 -8.92 -49.30 -24.33
N PHE A 312 -9.43 -50.51 -24.13
CA PHE A 312 -8.84 -51.53 -23.27
C PHE A 312 -8.36 -52.70 -24.12
N THR A 313 -7.08 -53.04 -24.04
CA THR A 313 -6.47 -54.14 -24.79
C THR A 313 -6.05 -55.27 -23.86
N GLY A 314 -5.98 -56.50 -24.35
CA GLY A 314 -5.54 -57.64 -23.53
C GLY A 314 -6.59 -58.08 -22.51
N VAL A 315 -7.86 -57.85 -22.82
CA VAL A 315 -8.97 -58.24 -21.95
C VAL A 315 -9.17 -59.75 -22.06
N GLU A 316 -9.26 -60.44 -20.92
CA GLU A 316 -9.48 -61.88 -20.85
C GLU A 316 -10.87 -62.26 -21.39
N ALA A 317 -11.10 -63.55 -21.66
CA ALA A 317 -12.43 -64.01 -22.03
C ALA A 317 -13.35 -64.02 -20.80
N GLY A 318 -14.47 -63.31 -20.86
CA GLY A 318 -15.42 -63.27 -19.76
C GLY A 318 -16.51 -62.23 -19.92
N VAL A 319 -17.34 -62.10 -18.89
CA VAL A 319 -18.26 -60.98 -18.74
C VAL A 319 -17.49 -59.87 -18.03
N HIS A 320 -17.43 -58.70 -18.65
CA HIS A 320 -16.76 -57.52 -18.11
C HIS A 320 -17.77 -56.40 -17.89
N THR A 321 -17.57 -55.62 -16.84
CA THR A 321 -18.33 -54.41 -16.55
C THR A 321 -17.51 -53.21 -16.97
N VAL A 322 -18.07 -52.36 -17.81
CA VAL A 322 -17.45 -51.09 -18.20
C VAL A 322 -18.15 -49.96 -17.46
N LEU A 323 -17.36 -49.03 -16.95
CA LEU A 323 -17.83 -47.81 -16.29
C LEU A 323 -17.29 -46.59 -17.05
N VAL A 324 -18.13 -45.55 -17.14
CA VAL A 324 -17.75 -44.25 -17.72
C VAL A 324 -18.11 -43.15 -16.72
N SER A 325 -17.16 -42.27 -16.43
CA SER A 325 -17.37 -41.09 -15.57
C SER A 325 -16.67 -39.88 -16.17
N ASP A 326 -16.79 -38.72 -15.54
CA ASP A 326 -15.98 -37.52 -15.86
C ASP A 326 -15.25 -37.01 -14.61
N LEU A 327 -14.20 -36.22 -14.81
CA LEU A 327 -13.43 -35.63 -13.71
C LEU A 327 -14.23 -34.60 -12.91
N GLU A 328 -15.23 -34.00 -13.56
CA GLU A 328 -16.14 -33.01 -12.97
C GLU A 328 -17.21 -33.67 -12.07
N GLY A 329 -17.40 -34.98 -12.15
CA GLY A 329 -18.37 -35.74 -11.33
C GLY A 329 -19.83 -35.62 -11.79
N CYS A 330 -20.08 -35.08 -12.99
CA CYS A 330 -21.40 -34.96 -13.58
C CYS A 330 -21.85 -36.26 -14.27
N THR A 331 -20.92 -37.08 -14.76
CA THR A 331 -21.20 -38.34 -15.46
C THR A 331 -20.89 -39.54 -14.57
N ASN A 332 -21.83 -40.49 -14.50
CA ASN A 332 -21.60 -41.81 -13.90
C ASN A 332 -22.51 -42.86 -14.59
N LEU A 333 -21.92 -43.65 -15.50
CA LEU A 333 -22.59 -44.64 -16.36
C LEU A 333 -22.00 -46.04 -16.20
#